data_AF-A0A833XME9-F1
#
_entry.id   AF-A0A833XME9-F1
#
_cell.length_a   1.000
_cell.length_b   1.000
_cell.length_c   1.000
_cell.angle_alpha   90.00
_cell.angle_beta   90.00
_cell.angle_gamma   90.00
#
_symmetry.space_group_name_H-M   'P 1'
#
loop_
_entity.id
_entity.type
_entity.pdbx_description
1 polymer ?
#
loop_
_entity_poly.entity_id
_entity_poly.type
_entity_poly.pdbx_seq_one_letter_code
_entity_poly.pdbx_strand_id
1 'polypeptide(L)'
;MSDQENALPTDPTWPELKLPELLFTDTVREVHATIENEWDPLLRSACQTAAGRALWKHLIHDPLADLLAGETYLTSLYEKIKKDRINNAREVSGVILAVRTLWFDSKLEAALNSFTRREAQVVILGAGMDARAYRLSCLKDSDVFEVDFPKVLQVKTTLLQAAMETTNEHQHLTLKSKSLTRVAADIRDSDWLEKLQISGFVPEKNTIWVLEGILYYLSQPQAMQVLKTIAEKCALTSTVLLADFMNKSSITLSSSIFHFYSDWPDHLLPSLGFSHVKLSQIGDPDAHFGLMHDPLNLFNRLRSLPRSLQNHPDDGTPCCRLYLVQASGSPNQTILP
;
A
#
# COMPACT_ATOMS: atom_id res chain seq x y z
N MET A 1 -17.90 -36.78 38.03
CA MET A 1 -17.83 -37.35 36.66
C MET A 1 -19.04 -36.88 35.88
N SER A 2 -18.87 -35.84 35.08
CA SER A 2 -19.13 -35.87 33.64
C SER A 2 -18.93 -34.44 33.16
N ASP A 3 -17.78 -34.23 32.54
CA ASP A 3 -17.35 -33.00 31.91
C ASP A 3 -18.42 -32.52 30.91
N GLN A 4 -18.97 -31.32 31.15
CA GLN A 4 -19.63 -30.58 30.10
C GLN A 4 -18.52 -29.95 29.26
N GLU A 5 -18.21 -30.61 28.14
CA GLU A 5 -17.47 -29.99 27.04
C GLU A 5 -18.18 -28.70 26.64
N ASN A 6 -17.59 -27.57 27.01
CA ASN A 6 -17.88 -26.28 26.41
C ASN A 6 -17.46 -26.34 24.94
N ALA A 7 -18.39 -26.80 24.09
CA ALA A 7 -18.28 -26.59 22.66
C ALA A 7 -18.24 -25.07 22.43
N LEU A 8 -17.06 -24.57 22.05
CA LEU A 8 -16.88 -23.21 21.57
C LEU A 8 -17.88 -22.96 20.42
N PRO A 9 -18.53 -21.79 20.36
CA PRO A 9 -19.36 -21.46 19.22
C PRO A 9 -18.46 -21.44 17.98
N THR A 10 -18.72 -22.33 17.03
CA THR A 10 -18.16 -22.23 15.67
C THR A 10 -18.70 -20.93 15.07
N ASP A 11 -17.83 -19.96 14.79
CA ASP A 11 -18.21 -18.72 14.08
C ASP A 11 -18.78 -19.11 12.70
N PRO A 12 -20.09 -18.96 12.45
CA PRO A 12 -20.72 -19.53 11.26
C PRO A 12 -20.50 -18.72 9.98
N THR A 13 -19.68 -17.66 9.98
CA THR A 13 -19.87 -16.57 9.00
C THR A 13 -18.64 -16.11 8.22
N TRP A 14 -17.46 -16.74 8.35
CA TRP A 14 -16.39 -16.48 7.39
C TRP A 14 -16.54 -17.39 6.16
N PRO A 15 -16.75 -16.84 4.96
CA PRO A 15 -16.99 -17.64 3.77
C PRO A 15 -15.76 -18.50 3.43
N GLU A 16 -16.02 -19.72 2.98
CA GLU A 16 -14.98 -20.62 2.48
C GLU A 16 -14.14 -19.92 1.38
N LEU A 17 -12.82 -20.13 1.43
CA LEU A 17 -11.92 -19.59 0.42
C LEU A 17 -12.23 -20.22 -0.94
N LYS A 18 -12.74 -19.41 -1.87
CA LYS A 18 -12.92 -19.80 -3.27
C LYS A 18 -11.84 -19.13 -4.10
N LEU A 19 -10.92 -19.93 -4.61
CA LEU A 19 -9.85 -19.48 -5.49
C LEU A 19 -10.40 -19.31 -6.93
N PRO A 20 -10.06 -18.21 -7.63
CA PRO A 20 -10.46 -18.04 -9.03
C PRO A 20 -9.87 -19.13 -9.93
N GLU A 21 -10.65 -19.62 -10.89
CA GLU A 21 -10.19 -20.62 -11.88
C GLU A 21 -8.95 -20.17 -12.64
N LEU A 22 -8.83 -18.85 -12.87
CA LEU A 22 -7.69 -18.23 -13.53
C LEU A 22 -6.34 -18.57 -12.87
N LEU A 23 -6.32 -18.76 -11.55
CA LEU A 23 -5.10 -19.13 -10.82
C LEU A 23 -4.55 -20.49 -11.25
N PHE A 24 -5.38 -21.35 -11.82
CA PHE A 24 -5.01 -22.71 -12.22
C PHE A 24 -4.59 -22.84 -13.68
N THR A 25 -4.59 -21.73 -14.44
CA THR A 25 -4.01 -21.71 -15.79
C THR A 25 -2.50 -21.91 -15.74
N ASP A 26 -1.94 -22.60 -16.75
CA ASP A 26 -0.50 -22.95 -16.76
C ASP A 26 0.40 -21.72 -16.61
N THR A 27 0.09 -20.63 -17.33
CA THR A 27 0.83 -19.38 -17.26
C THR A 27 0.83 -18.77 -15.85
N VAL A 28 -0.33 -18.68 -15.20
CA VAL A 28 -0.43 -18.07 -13.86
C VAL A 28 0.26 -18.95 -12.81
N ARG A 29 0.10 -20.27 -12.91
CA ARG A 29 0.77 -21.24 -12.02
C ARG A 29 2.28 -21.16 -12.14
N GLU A 30 2.81 -21.10 -13.36
CA GLU A 30 4.25 -21.03 -13.61
C GLU A 30 4.87 -19.74 -13.04
N VAL A 31 4.20 -18.60 -13.23
CA VAL A 31 4.63 -17.32 -12.67
C VAL A 31 4.69 -17.36 -11.15
N HIS A 32 3.62 -17.81 -10.48
CA HIS A 32 3.60 -17.89 -9.01
C HIS A 32 4.57 -18.94 -8.46
N ALA A 33 4.73 -20.09 -9.13
CA ALA A 33 5.73 -21.08 -8.78
C ALA A 33 7.16 -20.50 -8.87
N THR A 34 7.44 -19.65 -9.86
CA THR A 34 8.73 -18.97 -10.00
C THR A 34 8.98 -18.00 -8.84
N ILE A 35 7.99 -17.20 -8.47
CA ILE A 35 8.06 -16.27 -7.33
C ILE A 35 8.38 -17.03 -6.03
N GLU A 36 7.75 -18.18 -5.84
CA GLU A 36 7.96 -19.02 -4.67
C GLU A 36 9.35 -19.65 -4.66
N ASN A 37 9.81 -20.19 -5.79
CA ASN A 37 11.08 -20.90 -5.92
C ASN A 37 12.31 -20.01 -5.89
N GLU A 38 12.23 -18.78 -6.41
CA GLU A 38 13.37 -17.86 -6.45
C GLU A 38 13.63 -17.13 -5.13
N TRP A 39 12.73 -17.28 -4.15
CA TRP A 39 12.83 -16.62 -2.84
C TRP A 39 12.95 -15.10 -2.90
N ASP A 40 12.49 -14.45 -3.98
CA ASP A 40 12.57 -13.01 -4.19
C ASP A 40 11.75 -12.23 -3.15
N PRO A 41 12.36 -11.59 -2.14
CA PRO A 41 11.62 -11.01 -1.02
C PRO A 41 10.67 -9.89 -1.44
N LEU A 42 10.99 -9.20 -2.55
CA LEU A 42 10.20 -8.09 -3.04
C LEU A 42 8.90 -8.59 -3.67
N LEU A 43 8.98 -9.55 -4.61
CA LEU A 43 7.79 -10.13 -5.24
C LEU A 43 6.88 -10.80 -4.22
N ARG A 44 7.47 -11.46 -3.20
CA ARG A 44 6.73 -12.07 -2.10
C ARG A 44 5.94 -11.05 -1.29
N SER A 45 6.57 -9.94 -0.90
CA SER A 45 5.90 -8.84 -0.17
C SER A 45 4.76 -8.22 -1.00
N ALA A 46 4.98 -8.07 -2.30
CA ALA A 46 3.98 -7.55 -3.22
C ALA A 46 2.75 -8.48 -3.33
N CYS A 47 2.97 -9.80 -3.47
CA CYS A 47 1.88 -10.80 -3.50
C CYS A 47 1.15 -10.91 -2.16
N GLN A 48 1.86 -10.84 -1.03
CA GLN A 48 1.25 -10.80 0.31
C GLN A 48 0.34 -9.58 0.49
N THR A 49 0.76 -8.42 -0.02
CA THR A 49 -0.05 -7.20 0.03
C THR A 49 -1.30 -7.33 -0.85
N ALA A 50 -1.18 -7.94 -2.03
CA ALA A 50 -2.33 -8.27 -2.88
C ALA A 50 -3.30 -9.25 -2.19
N ALA A 51 -2.79 -10.27 -1.48
CA ALA A 51 -3.62 -11.22 -0.72
C ALA A 51 -4.44 -10.50 0.37
N GLY A 52 -3.84 -9.50 1.03
CA GLY A 52 -4.55 -8.63 1.97
C GLY A 52 -5.74 -7.92 1.33
N ARG A 53 -5.56 -7.35 0.14
CA ARG A 53 -6.65 -6.70 -0.59
C ARG A 53 -7.74 -7.69 -1.02
N ALA A 54 -7.33 -8.86 -1.51
CA ALA A 54 -8.23 -9.92 -1.97
C ALA A 54 -9.12 -10.47 -0.84
N LEU A 55 -8.55 -10.75 0.34
CA LEU A 55 -9.30 -11.33 1.45
C LEU A 55 -10.14 -10.32 2.23
N TRP A 56 -9.84 -9.02 2.08
CA TRP A 56 -10.66 -7.92 2.60
C TRP A 56 -11.60 -7.32 1.53
N LYS A 57 -12.00 -8.12 0.53
CA LYS A 57 -12.83 -7.71 -0.62
C LYS A 57 -14.21 -7.14 -0.34
N HIS A 58 -14.74 -7.34 0.87
CA HIS A 58 -15.98 -6.73 1.32
C HIS A 58 -15.85 -5.21 1.54
N LEU A 59 -14.61 -4.71 1.60
CA LEU A 59 -14.29 -3.27 1.71
C LEU A 59 -13.42 -2.81 0.55
N ILE A 60 -12.51 -3.66 0.07
CA ILE A 60 -11.57 -3.33 -1.00
C ILE A 60 -12.00 -4.01 -2.28
N HIS A 61 -12.58 -3.26 -3.19
CA HIS A 61 -12.93 -3.76 -4.51
C HIS A 61 -11.72 -3.70 -5.44
N ASP A 62 -10.85 -4.70 -5.34
CA ASP A 62 -9.73 -4.93 -6.24
C ASP A 62 -9.95 -6.23 -7.02
N PRO A 63 -10.46 -6.17 -8.28
CA PRO A 63 -10.80 -7.34 -9.07
C PRO A 63 -9.57 -8.15 -9.51
N LEU A 64 -8.37 -7.59 -9.36
CA LEU A 64 -7.12 -8.24 -9.74
C LEU A 64 -6.37 -8.81 -8.54
N ALA A 65 -6.78 -8.49 -7.31
CA ALA A 65 -6.03 -8.84 -6.11
C ALA A 65 -5.85 -10.36 -5.94
N ASP A 66 -6.87 -11.18 -6.20
CA ASP A 66 -6.75 -12.64 -6.09
C ASP A 66 -5.68 -13.19 -7.06
N LEU A 67 -5.73 -12.74 -8.32
CA LEU A 67 -4.77 -13.13 -9.36
C LEU A 67 -3.34 -12.72 -9.00
N LEU A 68 -3.17 -11.47 -8.59
CA LEU A 68 -1.86 -10.91 -8.26
C LEU A 68 -1.30 -11.48 -6.95
N ALA A 69 -2.17 -11.97 -6.07
CA ALA A 69 -1.78 -12.62 -4.83
C ALA A 69 -1.29 -14.06 -5.05
N GLY A 70 -1.96 -14.83 -5.90
CA GLY A 70 -1.64 -16.25 -6.07
C GLY A 70 -2.15 -17.14 -4.93
N GLU A 71 -2.27 -18.43 -5.22
CA GLU A 71 -2.86 -19.44 -4.31
C GLU A 71 -2.19 -19.49 -2.94
N THR A 72 -0.84 -19.54 -2.91
CA THR A 72 -0.08 -19.71 -1.67
C THR A 72 -0.32 -18.58 -0.68
N TYR A 73 -0.31 -17.32 -1.15
CA TYR A 73 -0.48 -16.16 -0.28
C TYR A 73 -1.94 -15.97 0.14
N LEU A 74 -2.89 -16.25 -0.75
CA LEU A 74 -4.32 -16.28 -0.42
C LEU A 74 -4.60 -17.32 0.67
N THR A 75 -4.17 -18.55 0.48
CA THR A 75 -4.39 -19.64 1.43
C THR A 75 -3.72 -19.35 2.77
N SER A 76 -2.47 -18.89 2.76
CA SER A 76 -1.72 -18.58 3.98
C SER A 76 -2.39 -17.48 4.81
N LEU A 77 -2.84 -16.39 4.16
CA LEU A 77 -3.48 -15.30 4.89
C LEU A 77 -4.91 -15.66 5.30
N TYR A 78 -5.63 -16.43 4.49
CA TYR A 78 -6.97 -16.92 4.83
C TYR A 78 -6.94 -17.77 6.10
N GLU A 79 -6.02 -18.73 6.21
CA GLU A 79 -5.90 -19.57 7.41
C GLU A 79 -5.51 -18.75 8.65
N LYS A 80 -4.70 -17.70 8.50
CA LYS A 80 -4.42 -16.75 9.59
C LYS A 80 -5.68 -16.01 10.03
N ILE A 81 -6.43 -15.42 9.08
CA ILE A 81 -7.69 -14.71 9.36
C ILE A 81 -8.69 -15.65 10.07
N LYS A 82 -8.84 -16.87 9.55
CA LYS A 82 -9.71 -17.91 10.13
C LYS A 82 -9.30 -18.24 11.56
N LYS A 83 -8.00 -18.45 11.81
CA LYS A 83 -7.46 -18.70 13.15
C LYS A 83 -7.70 -17.52 14.10
N ASP A 84 -7.48 -16.29 13.65
CA ASP A 84 -7.70 -15.08 14.44
C ASP A 84 -9.17 -14.97 14.87
N ARG A 85 -10.10 -15.23 13.94
CA ARG A 85 -11.54 -15.24 14.22
C ARG A 85 -11.95 -16.33 15.20
N ILE A 86 -11.52 -17.58 14.98
CA ILE A 86 -11.80 -18.70 15.89
C ILE A 86 -11.32 -18.41 17.32
N ASN A 87 -10.18 -17.73 17.45
CA ASN A 87 -9.60 -17.39 18.75
C ASN A 87 -10.14 -16.06 19.33
N ASN A 88 -11.09 -15.40 18.68
CA ASN A 88 -11.56 -14.06 19.04
C ASN A 88 -10.40 -13.07 19.27
N ALA A 89 -9.42 -13.09 18.36
CA ALA A 89 -8.30 -12.18 18.40
C ALA A 89 -8.78 -10.73 18.31
N ARG A 90 -8.12 -9.83 19.06
CA ARG A 90 -8.44 -8.40 19.07
C ARG A 90 -8.11 -7.72 17.75
N GLU A 91 -7.19 -8.29 16.99
CA GLU A 91 -6.80 -7.90 15.65
C GLU A 91 -6.98 -9.08 14.69
N VAL A 92 -7.59 -8.82 13.53
CA VAL A 92 -7.68 -9.81 12.46
C VAL A 92 -6.55 -9.56 11.45
N SER A 93 -5.84 -10.62 11.06
CA SER A 93 -4.76 -10.56 10.08
C SER A 93 -5.16 -9.82 8.80
N GLY A 94 -4.26 -8.96 8.32
CA GLY A 94 -4.48 -8.15 7.13
C GLY A 94 -5.25 -6.84 7.36
N VAL A 95 -5.78 -6.57 8.56
CA VAL A 95 -6.50 -5.30 8.84
C VAL A 95 -5.65 -4.05 8.57
N ILE A 96 -4.34 -4.08 8.88
CA ILE A 96 -3.43 -2.97 8.55
C ILE A 96 -3.39 -2.72 7.05
N LEU A 97 -3.29 -3.79 6.25
CA LEU A 97 -3.25 -3.69 4.79
C LEU A 97 -4.58 -3.13 4.27
N ALA A 98 -5.69 -3.54 4.87
CA ALA A 98 -7.01 -3.05 4.50
C ALA A 98 -7.16 -1.54 4.75
N VAL A 99 -6.86 -1.11 5.99
CA VAL A 99 -6.86 0.31 6.37
C VAL A 99 -5.91 1.11 5.49
N ARG A 100 -4.69 0.60 5.26
CA ARG A 100 -3.69 1.28 4.44
C ARG A 100 -4.21 1.50 3.01
N THR A 101 -4.70 0.44 2.36
CA THR A 101 -5.25 0.54 1.00
C THR A 101 -6.39 1.56 0.93
N LEU A 102 -7.36 1.48 1.84
CA LEU A 102 -8.50 2.39 1.88
C LEU A 102 -8.09 3.84 2.14
N TRP A 103 -7.10 4.06 3.01
CA TRP A 103 -6.55 5.39 3.27
C TRP A 103 -5.89 5.98 2.03
N PHE A 104 -5.00 5.24 1.38
CA PHE A 104 -4.33 5.71 0.16
C PHE A 104 -5.33 5.99 -0.96
N ASP A 105 -6.33 5.12 -1.16
CA ASP A 105 -7.39 5.34 -2.16
C ASP A 105 -8.19 6.61 -1.87
N SER A 106 -8.61 6.79 -0.62
CA SER A 106 -9.37 7.97 -0.19
C SER A 106 -8.55 9.26 -0.32
N LYS A 107 -7.28 9.25 0.07
CA LYS A 107 -6.40 10.43 -0.06
C LYS A 107 -6.04 10.73 -1.51
N LEU A 108 -5.84 9.71 -2.34
CA LEU A 108 -5.60 9.87 -3.76
C LEU A 108 -6.78 10.55 -4.43
N GLU A 109 -8.01 10.07 -4.19
CA GLU A 109 -9.23 10.69 -4.71
C GLU A 109 -9.41 12.12 -4.20
N ALA A 110 -9.22 12.36 -2.89
CA ALA A 110 -9.32 13.70 -2.32
C ALA A 110 -8.29 14.68 -2.91
N ALA A 111 -7.05 14.23 -3.12
CA ALA A 111 -5.99 15.02 -3.72
C ALA A 111 -6.29 15.36 -5.18
N LEU A 112 -6.78 14.40 -5.98
CA LEU A 112 -7.22 14.64 -7.36
C LEU A 112 -8.33 15.69 -7.41
N ASN A 113 -9.32 15.59 -6.52
CA ASN A 113 -10.43 16.53 -6.43
C ASN A 113 -10.02 17.94 -5.94
N SER A 114 -8.85 18.06 -5.29
CA SER A 114 -8.33 19.34 -4.82
C SER A 114 -7.67 20.18 -5.92
N PHE A 115 -7.25 19.55 -7.02
CA PHE A 115 -6.64 20.26 -8.13
C PHE A 115 -7.67 21.04 -8.94
N THR A 116 -7.33 22.30 -9.27
CA THR A 116 -8.19 23.17 -10.08
C THR A 116 -8.39 22.65 -11.51
N ARG A 117 -7.40 21.92 -12.04
CA ARG A 117 -7.46 21.20 -13.31
C ARG A 117 -7.59 19.70 -13.02
N ARG A 118 -8.52 19.05 -13.72
CA ARG A 118 -8.75 17.59 -13.59
C ARG A 118 -7.61 16.74 -14.14
N GLU A 119 -6.86 17.28 -15.10
CA GLU A 119 -5.68 16.60 -15.64
C GLU A 119 -4.53 16.67 -14.62
N ALA A 120 -4.20 15.52 -14.07
CA ALA A 120 -3.12 15.34 -13.11
C ALA A 120 -2.35 14.06 -13.43
N GLN A 121 -1.13 13.98 -12.91
CA GLN A 121 -0.31 12.78 -13.00
C GLN A 121 -0.31 12.06 -11.66
N VAL A 122 -0.35 10.73 -11.69
CA VAL A 122 -0.20 9.89 -10.50
C VAL A 122 1.01 9.01 -10.71
N VAL A 123 2.02 9.13 -9.85
CA VAL A 123 3.25 8.34 -9.92
C VAL A 123 3.30 7.41 -8.72
N ILE A 124 3.28 6.10 -8.98
CA ILE A 124 3.34 5.05 -7.97
C ILE A 124 4.77 4.50 -7.98
N LEU A 125 5.54 4.79 -6.92
CA LEU A 125 6.93 4.32 -6.78
C LEU A 125 6.96 3.01 -6.00
N GLY A 126 7.59 1.97 -6.57
CA GLY A 126 7.49 0.62 -6.03
C GLY A 126 6.09 0.04 -6.26
N ALA A 127 5.59 0.16 -7.50
CA ALA A 127 4.20 -0.15 -7.83
C ALA A 127 3.79 -1.60 -7.53
N GLY A 128 4.72 -2.56 -7.48
CA GLY A 128 4.47 -3.94 -7.11
C GLY A 128 3.22 -4.53 -7.79
N MET A 129 2.35 -5.13 -6.97
CA MET A 129 1.04 -5.64 -7.36
C MET A 129 -0.09 -4.61 -7.19
N ASP A 130 0.18 -3.31 -7.24
CA ASP A 130 -0.86 -2.27 -7.26
C ASP A 130 -1.70 -2.40 -8.56
N ALA A 131 -3.02 -2.27 -8.38
CA ALA A 131 -4.05 -2.35 -9.41
C ALA A 131 -4.94 -1.10 -9.49
N ARG A 132 -4.58 0.01 -8.82
CA ARG A 132 -5.36 1.26 -8.78
C ARG A 132 -5.77 1.76 -10.16
N ALA A 133 -4.87 1.71 -11.14
CA ALA A 133 -5.15 2.10 -12.53
C ALA A 133 -6.30 1.29 -13.18
N TYR A 134 -6.59 0.08 -12.70
CA TYR A 134 -7.64 -0.80 -13.20
C TYR A 134 -8.92 -0.76 -12.36
N ARG A 135 -8.91 -0.16 -11.16
CA ARG A 135 -10.05 -0.23 -10.22
C ARG A 135 -10.57 1.13 -9.75
N LEU A 136 -9.78 2.19 -9.76
CA LEU A 136 -10.19 3.50 -9.25
C LEU A 136 -10.73 4.40 -10.36
N SER A 137 -12.03 4.67 -10.36
CA SER A 137 -12.69 5.54 -11.35
C SER A 137 -12.30 7.01 -11.24
N CYS A 138 -11.77 7.45 -10.09
CA CYS A 138 -11.26 8.82 -9.91
C CYS A 138 -10.03 9.11 -10.80
N LEU A 139 -9.36 8.09 -11.33
CA LEU A 139 -8.19 8.23 -12.20
C LEU A 139 -8.51 8.45 -13.68
N LYS A 140 -9.79 8.47 -14.08
CA LYS A 140 -10.22 8.53 -15.49
C LYS A 140 -9.64 9.69 -16.31
N ASP A 141 -9.28 10.78 -15.65
CA ASP A 141 -8.70 11.99 -16.26
C ASP A 141 -7.19 12.11 -15.98
N SER A 142 -6.59 11.11 -15.34
CA SER A 142 -5.21 11.13 -14.85
C SER A 142 -4.29 10.15 -15.57
N ASP A 143 -3.09 10.62 -15.91
CA ASP A 143 -2.02 9.78 -16.44
C ASP A 143 -1.32 9.07 -15.28
N VAL A 144 -1.32 7.73 -15.28
CA VAL A 144 -0.73 6.92 -14.20
C VAL A 144 0.62 6.36 -14.65
N PHE A 145 1.64 6.53 -13.80
CA PHE A 145 2.97 5.99 -13.99
C PHE A 145 3.27 4.99 -12.88
N GLU A 146 3.58 3.75 -13.26
CA GLU A 146 4.07 2.73 -12.34
C GLU A 146 5.58 2.62 -12.50
N VAL A 147 6.33 2.97 -11.44
CA VAL A 147 7.79 2.89 -11.44
C VAL A 147 8.21 1.73 -10.55
N ASP A 148 8.88 0.74 -11.14
CA ASP A 148 9.39 -0.42 -10.39
C ASP A 148 10.51 -1.12 -11.18
N PHE A 149 11.11 -2.13 -10.57
CA PHE A 149 12.09 -2.99 -11.20
C PHE A 149 11.51 -3.68 -12.44
N PRO A 150 12.33 -3.83 -13.51
CA PRO A 150 11.89 -4.51 -14.74
C PRO A 150 11.22 -5.86 -14.49
N LYS A 151 11.80 -6.67 -13.59
CA LYS A 151 11.29 -8.01 -13.24
C LYS A 151 9.88 -7.95 -12.64
N VAL A 152 9.61 -6.99 -11.76
CA VAL A 152 8.31 -6.84 -11.08
C VAL A 152 7.24 -6.41 -12.07
N LEU A 153 7.56 -5.44 -12.91
CA LEU A 153 6.66 -4.98 -13.96
C LEU A 153 6.36 -6.08 -14.98
N GLN A 154 7.36 -6.90 -15.32
CA GLN A 154 7.18 -8.05 -16.21
C GLN A 154 6.24 -9.09 -15.60
N VAL A 155 6.49 -9.51 -14.35
CA VAL A 155 5.62 -10.47 -13.64
C VAL A 155 4.18 -9.97 -13.59
N LYS A 156 3.95 -8.72 -13.16
CA LYS A 156 2.61 -8.14 -13.13
C LYS A 156 1.97 -8.12 -14.52
N THR A 157 2.72 -7.71 -15.55
CA THR A 157 2.20 -7.64 -16.93
C THR A 157 1.79 -9.01 -17.43
N THR A 158 2.59 -10.05 -17.21
CA THR A 158 2.25 -11.44 -17.59
C THR A 158 0.97 -11.92 -16.91
N LEU A 159 0.81 -11.66 -15.61
CA LEU A 159 -0.41 -12.02 -14.88
C LEU A 159 -1.63 -11.29 -15.44
N LEU A 160 -1.53 -9.98 -15.68
CA LEU A 160 -2.63 -9.19 -16.23
C LEU A 160 -3.00 -9.63 -17.65
N GLN A 161 -2.02 -9.99 -18.48
CA GLN A 161 -2.26 -10.52 -19.82
C GLN A 161 -3.02 -11.85 -19.76
N ALA A 162 -2.65 -12.76 -18.86
CA ALA A 162 -3.40 -14.01 -18.67
C ALA A 162 -4.87 -13.76 -18.28
N ALA A 163 -5.16 -12.72 -17.49
CA ALA A 163 -6.54 -12.32 -17.18
C ALA A 163 -7.32 -11.79 -18.39
N MET A 164 -6.63 -11.05 -19.26
CA MET A 164 -7.22 -10.50 -20.48
C MET A 164 -7.52 -11.59 -21.53
N GLU A 165 -6.71 -12.64 -21.59
CA GLU A 165 -6.86 -13.74 -22.56
C GLU A 165 -7.96 -14.74 -22.18
N THR A 166 -8.28 -14.87 -20.90
CA THR A 166 -9.21 -15.88 -20.36
C THR A 166 -10.64 -15.38 -20.18
N THR A 167 -10.87 -14.08 -20.26
CA THR A 167 -12.20 -13.48 -20.08
C THR A 167 -13.06 -13.65 -21.33
N ASN A 168 -13.50 -14.88 -21.59
CA ASN A 168 -14.40 -15.21 -22.70
C ASN A 168 -15.84 -14.70 -22.52
N GLU A 169 -16.28 -14.27 -21.33
CA GLU A 169 -17.63 -13.74 -21.12
C GLU A 169 -17.65 -12.59 -20.08
N HIS A 170 -17.99 -11.38 -20.55
CA HIS A 170 -18.61 -10.25 -19.80
C HIS A 170 -17.84 -9.37 -18.81
N GLN A 171 -16.53 -9.54 -18.56
CA GLN A 171 -15.74 -8.51 -17.85
C GLN A 171 -14.35 -8.31 -18.47
N HIS A 172 -14.29 -7.55 -19.57
CA HIS A 172 -12.99 -7.08 -20.07
C HIS A 172 -12.31 -6.23 -19.01
N LEU A 173 -11.11 -6.64 -18.60
CA LEU A 173 -10.24 -5.83 -17.76
C LEU A 173 -9.98 -4.49 -18.46
N THR A 174 -10.67 -3.44 -18.01
CA THR A 174 -10.62 -2.12 -18.65
C THR A 174 -9.90 -1.16 -17.73
N LEU A 175 -8.92 -0.44 -18.27
CA LEU A 175 -8.25 0.65 -17.56
C LEU A 175 -9.30 1.67 -17.09
N LYS A 176 -9.20 2.04 -15.80
CA LYS A 176 -9.99 3.12 -15.21
C LYS A 176 -9.26 4.44 -15.25
N SER A 177 -7.93 4.42 -15.39
CA SER A 177 -7.14 5.62 -15.62
C SER A 177 -7.18 6.10 -17.08
N LYS A 178 -6.82 7.36 -17.31
CA LYS A 178 -6.68 7.92 -18.68
C LYS A 178 -5.61 7.17 -19.47
N SER A 179 -4.48 6.91 -18.82
CA SER A 179 -3.35 6.15 -19.35
C SER A 179 -2.65 5.39 -18.22
N LEU A 180 -1.90 4.36 -18.59
CA LEU A 180 -1.02 3.62 -17.68
C LEU A 180 0.32 3.37 -18.37
N THR A 181 1.37 3.99 -17.86
CA THR A 181 2.75 3.83 -18.35
C THR A 181 3.59 3.13 -17.30
N ARG A 182 4.20 2.01 -17.66
CA ARG A 182 5.13 1.28 -16.78
C ARG A 182 6.55 1.71 -17.08
N VAL A 183 7.26 2.17 -16.06
CA VAL A 183 8.61 2.72 -16.16
C VAL A 183 9.56 1.81 -15.40
N ALA A 184 10.36 1.06 -16.16
CA ALA A 184 11.36 0.17 -15.60
C ALA A 184 12.54 0.96 -15.04
N ALA A 185 12.55 1.18 -13.72
CA ALA A 185 13.59 1.94 -13.04
C ALA A 185 13.72 1.51 -11.58
N ASP A 186 14.95 1.57 -11.08
CA ASP A 186 15.24 1.47 -9.65
C ASP A 186 15.26 2.88 -9.04
N ILE A 187 14.37 3.15 -8.10
CA ILE A 187 14.28 4.46 -7.43
C ILE A 187 15.51 4.80 -6.56
N ARG A 188 16.41 3.84 -6.36
CA ARG A 188 17.70 4.03 -5.69
C ARG A 188 18.74 4.66 -6.60
N ASP A 189 18.58 4.53 -7.91
CA ASP A 189 19.52 5.07 -8.90
C ASP A 189 19.24 6.56 -9.15
N SER A 190 20.23 7.30 -9.66
CA SER A 190 20.05 8.74 -9.90
C SER A 190 19.19 9.08 -11.13
N ASP A 191 18.98 8.11 -12.03
CA ASP A 191 18.37 8.32 -13.34
C ASP A 191 16.87 7.96 -13.41
N TRP A 192 16.25 7.51 -12.31
CA TRP A 192 14.84 7.07 -12.33
C TRP A 192 13.88 8.19 -12.75
N LEU A 193 14.15 9.43 -12.35
CA LEU A 193 13.33 10.59 -12.71
C LEU A 193 13.50 10.96 -14.20
N GLU A 194 14.69 10.76 -14.76
CA GLU A 194 14.95 10.94 -16.19
C GLU A 194 14.20 9.89 -17.00
N LYS A 195 14.28 8.61 -16.62
CA LYS A 195 13.51 7.51 -17.23
C LYS A 195 12.00 7.78 -17.18
N LEU A 196 11.52 8.33 -16.06
CA LEU A 196 10.12 8.74 -15.90
C LEU A 196 9.74 9.86 -16.88
N GLN A 197 10.58 10.89 -17.02
CA GLN A 197 10.37 11.99 -17.99
C GLN A 197 10.39 11.50 -19.45
N ILE A 198 11.35 10.66 -19.81
CA ILE A 198 11.43 10.03 -21.15
C ILE A 198 10.16 9.23 -21.45
N SER A 199 9.54 8.64 -20.43
CA SER A 199 8.29 7.88 -20.54
C SER A 199 7.03 8.75 -20.63
N GLY A 200 7.18 10.08 -20.68
CA GLY A 200 6.07 11.03 -20.88
C GLY A 200 5.62 11.76 -19.62
N PHE A 201 6.34 11.63 -18.50
CA PHE A 201 6.06 12.45 -17.32
C PHE A 201 6.44 13.93 -17.55
N VAL A 202 5.58 14.86 -17.15
CA VAL A 202 5.79 16.31 -17.34
C VAL A 202 5.98 16.99 -15.97
N PRO A 203 7.20 17.42 -15.60
CA PRO A 203 7.49 17.96 -14.27
C PRO A 203 6.65 19.18 -13.84
N GLU A 204 6.10 19.93 -14.78
CA GLU A 204 5.30 21.13 -14.53
C GLU A 204 3.81 20.82 -14.29
N LYS A 205 3.35 19.58 -14.50
CA LYS A 205 1.97 19.18 -14.24
C LYS A 205 1.75 18.78 -12.79
N ASN A 206 0.56 19.10 -12.26
CA ASN A 206 0.17 18.69 -10.91
C ASN A 206 0.32 17.19 -10.76
N THR A 207 1.02 16.76 -9.70
CA THR A 207 1.40 15.36 -9.52
C THR A 207 1.10 14.87 -8.11
N ILE A 208 0.53 13.67 -8.02
CA ILE A 208 0.38 12.91 -6.77
C ILE A 208 1.38 11.76 -6.81
N TRP A 209 2.27 11.73 -5.83
CA TRP A 209 3.29 10.71 -5.64
C TRP A 209 2.81 9.72 -4.58
N VAL A 210 2.75 8.44 -4.92
CA VAL A 210 2.32 7.36 -4.02
C VAL A 210 3.53 6.49 -3.70
N LEU A 211 3.94 6.50 -2.43
CA LEU A 211 5.01 5.69 -1.87
C LEU A 211 4.40 4.77 -0.80
N GLU A 212 3.57 3.83 -1.23
CA GLU A 212 2.95 2.85 -0.33
C GLU A 212 3.88 1.66 -0.12
N GLY A 213 4.35 1.50 1.12
CA GLY A 213 5.08 0.33 1.55
C GLY A 213 6.50 0.19 0.98
N ILE A 214 7.12 1.30 0.57
CA ILE A 214 8.42 1.29 -0.13
C ILE A 214 9.56 1.93 0.67
N LEU A 215 9.29 3.00 1.43
CA LEU A 215 10.33 3.84 2.02
C LEU A 215 11.25 3.08 2.97
N TYR A 216 10.69 2.18 3.79
CA TYR A 216 11.45 1.42 4.79
C TYR A 216 12.36 0.33 4.19
N TYR A 217 12.28 0.05 2.88
CA TYR A 217 13.23 -0.81 2.16
C TYR A 217 14.46 -0.05 1.63
N LEU A 218 14.42 1.28 1.64
CA LEU A 218 15.52 2.13 1.19
C LEU A 218 16.49 2.40 2.34
N SER A 219 17.78 2.53 2.05
CA SER A 219 18.71 3.10 3.04
C SER A 219 18.35 4.55 3.35
N GLN A 220 18.79 5.07 4.50
CA GLN A 220 18.54 6.47 4.89
C GLN A 220 18.90 7.47 3.78
N PRO A 221 20.08 7.43 3.14
CA PRO A 221 20.40 8.37 2.07
C PRO A 221 19.48 8.25 0.85
N GLN A 222 19.08 7.02 0.48
CA GLN A 222 18.19 6.78 -0.66
C GLN A 222 16.78 7.31 -0.40
N ALA A 223 16.20 7.00 0.77
CA ALA A 223 14.88 7.50 1.15
C ALA A 223 14.85 9.04 1.18
N MET A 224 15.88 9.66 1.79
CA MET A 224 16.01 11.11 1.84
C MET A 224 16.16 11.73 0.45
N GLN A 225 16.93 11.10 -0.44
CA GLN A 225 17.10 11.58 -1.81
C GLN A 225 15.78 11.52 -2.60
N VAL A 226 15.03 10.41 -2.51
CA VAL A 226 13.72 10.27 -3.17
C VAL A 226 12.75 11.35 -2.65
N LEU A 227 12.64 11.51 -1.34
CA LEU A 227 11.74 12.51 -0.73
C LEU A 227 12.13 13.94 -1.13
N LYS A 228 13.43 14.26 -1.18
CA LYS A 228 13.93 15.57 -1.62
C LYS A 228 13.61 15.83 -3.10
N THR A 229 13.88 14.86 -3.97
CA THR A 229 13.55 14.95 -5.40
C THR A 229 12.07 15.24 -5.64
N ILE A 230 11.18 14.64 -4.84
CA ILE A 230 9.73 14.92 -4.90
C ILE A 230 9.42 16.32 -4.35
N ALA A 231 9.99 16.68 -3.19
CA ALA A 231 9.75 17.97 -2.56
C ALA A 231 10.16 19.15 -3.45
N GLU A 232 11.24 19.02 -4.23
CA GLU A 232 11.69 20.01 -5.22
C GLU A 232 10.60 20.34 -6.27
N LYS A 233 9.65 19.44 -6.53
CA LYS A 233 8.52 19.69 -7.45
C LYS A 233 7.47 20.64 -6.89
N CYS A 234 7.42 20.83 -5.57
CA CYS A 234 6.55 21.82 -4.94
C CYS A 234 6.83 23.24 -5.42
N ALA A 235 8.06 23.54 -5.85
CA ALA A 235 8.44 24.83 -6.40
C ALA A 235 7.97 25.05 -7.85
N LEU A 236 7.58 23.99 -8.57
CA LEU A 236 7.17 24.04 -9.97
C LEU A 236 5.66 23.92 -10.14
N THR A 237 5.01 23.07 -9.33
CA THR A 237 3.62 22.67 -9.54
C THR A 237 2.96 22.20 -8.25
N SER A 238 1.64 22.01 -8.26
CA SER A 238 0.96 21.44 -7.10
C SER A 238 1.37 19.98 -6.95
N THR A 239 2.04 19.68 -5.86
CA THR A 239 2.61 18.37 -5.58
C THR A 239 1.99 17.82 -4.30
N VAL A 240 1.51 16.59 -4.36
CA VAL A 240 1.03 15.84 -3.20
C VAL A 240 1.86 14.57 -3.06
N LEU A 241 2.36 14.30 -1.86
CA LEU A 241 3.00 13.06 -1.48
C LEU A 241 2.05 12.29 -0.56
N LEU A 242 1.73 11.06 -0.94
CA LEU A 242 1.09 10.06 -0.10
C LEU A 242 2.13 8.98 0.20
N ALA A 243 2.45 8.77 1.47
CA ALA A 243 3.48 7.82 1.87
C ALA A 243 3.16 7.18 3.22
N ASP A 244 3.70 5.98 3.45
CA ASP A 244 3.73 5.38 4.78
C ASP A 244 5.15 5.34 5.37
N PHE A 245 5.24 5.57 6.68
CA PHE A 245 6.49 5.56 7.44
C PHE A 245 6.37 4.59 8.60
N MET A 246 7.42 3.83 8.85
CA MET A 246 7.57 3.05 10.07
C MET A 246 8.37 3.84 11.10
N ASN A 247 8.01 3.69 12.37
CA ASN A 247 8.82 4.18 13.48
C ASN A 247 9.98 3.22 13.80
N LYS A 248 10.93 3.64 14.64
CA LYS A 248 12.13 2.84 14.94
C LYS A 248 11.83 1.44 15.49
N SER A 249 10.85 1.34 16.38
CA SER A 249 10.47 0.06 17.01
C SER A 249 9.92 -0.93 15.98
N SER A 250 9.19 -0.46 14.97
CA SER A 250 8.63 -1.30 13.92
C SER A 250 9.69 -1.97 13.06
N ILE A 251 10.77 -1.25 12.74
CA ILE A 251 11.84 -1.83 11.91
C ILE A 251 12.76 -2.77 12.70
N THR A 252 12.91 -2.55 14.00
CA THR A 252 13.81 -3.34 14.85
C THR A 252 13.23 -4.73 15.16
N LEU A 253 11.90 -4.85 15.22
CA LEU A 253 11.20 -6.10 15.51
C LEU A 253 10.77 -6.89 14.27
N SER A 254 10.93 -6.32 13.08
CA SER A 254 10.50 -6.97 11.85
C SER A 254 11.39 -8.17 11.52
N SER A 255 10.79 -9.26 11.05
CA SER A 255 11.52 -10.36 10.43
C SER A 255 12.08 -9.97 9.05
N SER A 256 11.56 -8.90 8.45
CA SER A 256 12.07 -8.34 7.20
C SER A 256 13.20 -7.35 7.47
N ILE A 257 14.13 -7.26 6.53
CA ILE A 257 15.23 -6.29 6.60
C ILE A 257 14.69 -4.93 6.15
N PHE A 258 14.48 -4.04 7.12
CA PHE A 258 14.12 -2.65 6.89
C PHE A 258 15.28 -1.73 7.27
N HIS A 259 15.49 -0.67 6.50
CA HIS A 259 16.68 0.19 6.59
C HIS A 259 16.36 1.64 6.94
N PHE A 260 15.13 2.10 6.70
CA PHE A 260 14.70 3.46 6.94
C PHE A 260 13.50 3.50 7.87
N TYR A 261 13.48 4.50 8.75
CA TYR A 261 12.39 4.79 9.66
C TYR A 261 12.31 6.29 9.90
N SER A 262 11.14 6.75 10.36
CA SER A 262 10.98 8.10 10.91
C SER A 262 9.96 8.06 12.03
N ASP A 263 10.36 8.50 13.22
CA ASP A 263 9.43 8.66 14.35
C ASP A 263 8.53 9.92 14.18
N TRP A 264 9.00 10.88 13.38
CA TRP A 264 8.39 12.21 13.20
C TRP A 264 8.37 12.65 11.72
N PRO A 265 7.67 11.92 10.83
CA PRO A 265 7.60 12.29 9.42
C PRO A 265 6.93 13.65 9.20
N ASP A 266 6.06 14.07 10.12
CA ASP A 266 5.46 15.40 10.19
C ASP A 266 6.42 16.54 10.51
N HIS A 267 7.60 16.26 11.06
CA HIS A 267 8.69 17.24 11.20
C HIS A 267 9.71 17.09 10.07
N LEU A 268 9.91 15.87 9.58
CA LEU A 268 10.83 15.58 8.48
C LEU A 268 10.39 16.25 7.18
N LEU A 269 9.15 16.05 6.75
CA LEU A 269 8.69 16.50 5.44
C LEU A 269 8.69 18.04 5.28
N PRO A 270 8.31 18.85 6.29
CA PRO A 270 8.47 20.30 6.17
C PRO A 270 9.91 20.75 5.97
N SER A 271 10.88 20.07 6.62
CA SER A 271 12.31 20.37 6.43
C SER A 271 12.81 20.12 5.00
N LEU A 272 12.06 19.36 4.19
CA LEU A 272 12.37 19.09 2.79
C LEU A 272 11.67 20.05 1.81
N GLY A 273 10.74 20.89 2.29
CA GLY A 273 10.03 21.88 1.47
C GLY A 273 8.53 21.65 1.29
N PHE A 274 7.93 20.65 1.97
CA PHE A 274 6.47 20.50 1.97
C PHE A 274 5.82 21.51 2.91
N SER A 275 4.89 22.32 2.41
CA SER A 275 4.24 23.39 3.20
C SER A 275 3.14 22.88 4.14
N HIS A 276 2.48 21.78 3.76
CA HIS A 276 1.40 21.18 4.55
C HIS A 276 1.66 19.70 4.75
N VAL A 277 1.57 19.23 6.00
CA VAL A 277 1.76 17.81 6.32
C VAL A 277 0.68 17.38 7.31
N LYS A 278 -0.02 16.30 6.96
CA LYS A 278 -0.97 15.61 7.82
C LYS A 278 -0.49 14.18 8.05
N LEU A 279 -0.34 13.83 9.32
CA LEU A 279 0.01 12.49 9.78
C LEU A 279 -1.23 11.84 10.40
N SER A 280 -1.52 10.62 9.97
CA SER A 280 -2.48 9.72 10.58
C SER A 280 -1.77 8.45 11.06
N GLN A 281 -2.36 7.77 12.02
CA GLN A 281 -1.98 6.42 12.45
C GLN A 281 -3.16 5.48 12.22
N ILE A 282 -2.87 4.19 12.06
CA ILE A 282 -3.91 3.15 12.07
C ILE A 282 -4.77 3.33 13.34
N GLY A 283 -6.08 3.50 13.15
CA GLY A 283 -7.07 3.72 14.22
C GLY A 283 -7.50 5.17 14.42
N ASP A 284 -6.85 6.13 13.76
CA ASP A 284 -7.31 7.52 13.76
C ASP A 284 -8.64 7.66 12.99
N PRO A 285 -9.44 8.73 13.22
CA PRO A 285 -10.73 8.92 12.58
C PRO A 285 -10.72 8.89 11.04
N ASP A 286 -9.59 9.20 10.40
CA ASP A 286 -9.45 9.09 8.94
C ASP A 286 -8.66 7.86 8.48
N ALA A 287 -8.29 6.96 9.41
CA ALA A 287 -7.49 5.76 9.18
C ALA A 287 -7.99 4.57 10.03
N HIS A 288 -9.31 4.44 10.23
CA HIS A 288 -9.91 3.29 10.93
C HIS A 288 -10.93 2.52 10.08
N PHE A 289 -11.70 3.20 9.21
CA PHE A 289 -12.69 2.59 8.28
C PHE A 289 -13.71 1.66 8.96
N GLY A 290 -13.98 1.88 10.23
CA GLY A 290 -14.84 1.00 11.03
C GLY A 290 -14.25 -0.38 11.30
N LEU A 291 -12.93 -0.61 11.13
CA LEU A 291 -12.32 -1.95 11.24
C LEU A 291 -11.75 -2.27 12.63
N MET A 292 -11.88 -1.35 13.59
CA MET A 292 -11.33 -1.47 14.94
C MET A 292 -12.46 -1.27 15.96
N HIS A 293 -13.25 -2.32 16.16
CA HIS A 293 -14.39 -2.30 17.08
C HIS A 293 -14.01 -2.57 18.54
N ASP A 294 -12.94 -3.33 18.77
CA ASP A 294 -12.46 -3.63 20.12
C ASP A 294 -11.67 -2.42 20.67
N PRO A 295 -12.08 -1.80 21.80
CA PRO A 295 -11.34 -0.71 22.41
C PRO A 295 -9.94 -1.13 22.91
N LEU A 296 -9.73 -2.42 23.20
CA LEU A 296 -8.44 -3.00 23.59
C LEU A 296 -7.60 -3.44 22.39
N ASN A 297 -8.06 -3.21 21.16
CA ASN A 297 -7.27 -3.42 19.96
C ASN A 297 -5.93 -2.66 20.05
N LEU A 298 -4.85 -3.29 19.58
CA LEU A 298 -3.49 -2.79 19.57
C LEU A 298 -3.40 -1.36 19.05
N PHE A 299 -4.06 -1.05 17.93
CA PHE A 299 -3.99 0.29 17.33
C PHE A 299 -4.71 1.34 18.18
N ASN A 300 -5.82 0.98 18.81
CA ASN A 300 -6.52 1.84 19.77
C ASN A 300 -5.66 2.13 21.01
N ARG A 301 -4.96 1.10 21.54
CA ARG A 301 -4.00 1.29 22.63
C ARG A 301 -2.84 2.18 22.18
N LEU A 302 -2.24 1.91 21.02
CA LEU A 302 -1.07 2.66 20.51
C LEU A 302 -1.35 4.14 20.25
N ARG A 303 -2.51 4.48 19.68
CA ARG A 303 -2.87 5.89 19.39
C ARG A 303 -3.16 6.71 20.64
N SER A 304 -3.50 6.05 21.76
CA SER A 304 -3.68 6.71 23.06
C SER A 304 -2.36 7.08 23.74
N LEU A 305 -1.24 6.52 23.27
CA LEU A 305 0.09 6.74 23.83
C LEU A 305 0.85 7.83 23.07
N PRO A 306 1.62 8.70 23.77
CA PRO A 306 2.54 9.62 23.13
C PRO A 306 3.53 8.91 22.19
N ARG A 307 3.78 9.47 21.00
CA ARG A 307 4.74 8.91 20.02
C ARG A 307 6.18 8.85 20.53
N SER A 308 6.52 9.63 21.56
CA SER A 308 7.83 9.57 22.21
C SER A 308 8.07 8.28 23.01
N LEU A 309 7.01 7.52 23.35
CA LEU A 309 7.13 6.25 24.06
C LEU A 309 7.53 5.12 23.10
N GLN A 310 8.68 4.50 23.39
CA GLN A 310 9.21 3.38 22.61
C GLN A 310 8.62 2.02 23.00
N ASN A 311 8.15 1.89 24.25
CA ASN A 311 7.52 0.68 24.79
C ASN A 311 6.20 1.05 25.47
N HIS A 312 5.24 0.13 25.45
CA HIS A 312 3.97 0.26 26.15
C HIS A 312 4.20 0.22 27.66
N PRO A 313 3.58 1.12 28.46
CA PRO A 313 3.83 1.21 29.90
C PRO A 313 3.38 -0.05 30.67
N ASP A 314 2.28 -0.67 30.26
CA ASP A 314 1.68 -1.78 31.01
C ASP A 314 2.37 -3.14 30.81
N ASP A 315 2.74 -3.47 29.57
CA ASP A 315 3.24 -4.81 29.20
C ASP A 315 4.69 -4.78 28.65
N GLY A 316 5.30 -3.59 28.55
CA GLY A 316 6.67 -3.42 28.06
C GLY A 316 6.85 -3.72 26.57
N THR A 317 5.78 -4.04 25.83
CA THR A 317 5.87 -4.38 24.42
C THR A 317 6.29 -3.16 23.59
N PRO A 318 7.17 -3.32 22.57
CA PRO A 318 7.58 -2.18 21.78
C PRO A 318 6.42 -1.58 20.99
N CYS A 319 6.45 -0.26 20.92
CA CYS A 319 5.38 0.60 20.47
C CYS A 319 5.51 0.78 18.94
N CYS A 320 5.17 -0.25 18.16
CA CYS A 320 5.31 -0.30 16.71
C CYS A 320 4.20 0.51 16.00
N ARG A 321 4.58 1.50 15.20
CA ARG A 321 3.67 2.40 14.49
C ARG A 321 3.95 2.41 12.99
N LEU A 322 2.86 2.37 12.24
CA LEU A 322 2.80 2.73 10.83
C LEU A 322 2.07 4.08 10.72
N TYR A 323 2.78 5.10 10.25
CA TYR A 323 2.25 6.42 9.98
C TYR A 323 1.81 6.50 8.53
N LEU A 324 0.60 6.99 8.28
CA LEU A 324 0.09 7.31 6.96
C LEU A 324 0.14 8.82 6.80
N VAL A 325 0.90 9.30 5.81
CA VAL A 325 1.28 10.70 5.71
C VAL A 325 0.87 11.26 4.37
N GLN A 326 0.12 12.36 4.42
CA GLN A 326 -0.15 13.21 3.27
C GLN A 326 0.65 14.49 3.45
N ALA A 327 1.54 14.80 2.50
CA ALA A 327 2.24 16.08 2.44
C ALA A 327 1.96 16.77 1.12
N SER A 328 1.99 18.10 1.08
CA SER A 328 1.76 18.85 -0.15
C SER A 328 2.45 20.21 -0.15
N GLY A 329 2.75 20.70 -1.35
CA GLY A 329 3.26 22.03 -1.60
C GLY A 329 2.90 22.51 -3.01
N SER A 330 2.97 23.82 -3.22
CA SER A 330 2.75 24.45 -4.53
C SER A 330 3.50 25.79 -4.61
N PRO A 331 3.81 26.31 -5.82
CA PRO A 331 4.67 27.48 -5.98
C PRO A 331 4.14 28.75 -5.28
N ASN A 332 2.82 28.84 -5.09
CA ASN A 332 2.15 30.03 -4.55
C ASN A 332 1.77 29.91 -3.06
N GLN A 333 2.10 28.80 -2.39
CA GLN A 333 1.90 28.66 -0.95
C GLN A 333 3.17 29.12 -0.23
N THR A 334 3.16 30.37 0.23
CA THR A 334 4.20 30.87 1.14
C THR A 334 4.13 30.06 2.43
N ILE A 335 5.26 29.49 2.86
CA ILE A 335 5.40 28.88 4.19
C ILE A 335 5.20 30.02 5.18
N LEU A 336 4.06 30.05 5.89
CA LEU A 336 3.90 30.99 6.99
C LEU A 336 4.95 30.63 8.06
N PRO A 337 5.73 31.61 8.54
CA PRO A 337 6.87 31.39 9.42
C PRO A 337 6.49 30.83 10.79
#